data_AF-A0A1G7P3U6-F1
#
_entry.id   AF-A0A1G7P3U6-F1
#
_cell.length_a   1.000
_cell.length_b   1.000
_cell.length_c   1.000
_cell.angle_alpha   90.00
_cell.angle_beta   90.00
_cell.angle_gamma   90.00
#
_symmetry.space_group_name_H-M   'P 1'
#
loop_
_entity.id
_entity.type
_entity.pdbx_description
1 polymer ?
#
loop_
_entity_poly.entity_id
_entity_poly.type
_entity_poly.pdbx_seq_one_letter_code
_entity_poly.pdbx_strand_id
1 'polypeptide(L)'
;MSEWTPVVYRGNGAWIGTMPDGRIGVGVESEGRATLEGSGFVPMWPFMERDLSACLDEFSRVWDNFADSGVATPEKLIELTVGSAWKSGRSYWMQVSVSWAVDMAGRPNFDRRFIDGLLLEMAASDALPPELREQAQRASS
;
A
#
# COMPACT_ATOMS: atom_id res chain seq x y z
N MET A 1 -29.47 8.15 0.27
CA MET A 1 -28.24 7.89 1.03
C MET A 1 -27.24 7.38 0.02
N SER A 2 -26.15 8.11 -0.21
CA SER A 2 -25.06 7.59 -1.03
C SER A 2 -24.35 6.51 -0.20
N GLU A 3 -24.36 5.28 -0.70
CA GLU A 3 -24.04 4.08 0.06
C GLU A 3 -22.55 3.73 -0.12
N TRP A 4 -21.95 3.16 0.93
CA TRP A 4 -20.60 2.59 0.86
C TRP A 4 -20.67 1.25 0.16
N THR A 5 -19.75 0.99 -0.76
CA THR A 5 -19.68 -0.29 -1.47
C THR A 5 -18.42 -1.04 -1.03
N PRO A 6 -18.53 -2.10 -0.21
CA PRO A 6 -17.38 -2.94 0.12
C PRO A 6 -16.92 -3.70 -1.13
N VAL A 7 -15.61 -3.79 -1.34
CA VAL A 7 -15.03 -4.41 -2.55
C VAL A 7 -14.02 -5.50 -2.17
N VAL A 8 -13.04 -5.19 -1.32
CA VAL A 8 -11.99 -6.13 -0.91
C VAL A 8 -12.08 -6.38 0.58
N TYR A 9 -12.18 -7.65 0.97
CA TYR A 9 -12.15 -8.03 2.37
C TYR A 9 -10.72 -7.89 2.90
N ARG A 10 -10.53 -7.02 3.91
CA ARG A 10 -9.23 -6.77 4.53
C ARG A 10 -8.96 -7.71 5.71
N GLY A 11 -9.99 -8.39 6.22
CA GLY A 11 -9.92 -9.21 7.44
C GLY A 11 -10.45 -8.49 8.68
N ASN A 12 -10.76 -9.26 9.72
CA ASN A 12 -11.32 -8.78 10.99
C ASN A 12 -12.61 -7.93 10.82
N GLY A 13 -13.48 -8.32 9.88
CA GLY A 13 -14.73 -7.59 9.62
C GLY A 13 -14.55 -6.26 8.87
N ALA A 14 -13.32 -5.89 8.51
CA ALA A 14 -13.02 -4.66 7.78
C ALA A 14 -12.93 -4.90 6.26
N TRP A 15 -13.36 -3.90 5.51
CA TRP A 15 -13.42 -3.89 4.05
C TRP A 15 -12.75 -2.65 3.49
N ILE A 16 -12.06 -2.80 2.36
CA ILE A 16 -11.71 -1.71 1.46
C ILE A 16 -12.82 -1.59 0.42
N GLY A 17 -13.19 -0.37 0.08
CA GLY A 17 -14.39 -0.10 -0.69
C GLY A 17 -14.50 1.35 -1.12
N THR A 18 -15.59 1.65 -1.80
CA THR A 18 -15.84 2.97 -2.38
C THR A 18 -16.77 3.75 -1.47
N MET A 19 -16.31 4.92 -1.05
CA MET A 19 -17.07 5.86 -0.23
C MET A 19 -18.16 6.54 -1.07
N PRO A 20 -19.18 7.11 -0.40
CA PRO A 20 -20.29 7.80 -1.07
C PRO A 20 -19.88 8.99 -1.97
N ASP A 21 -18.69 9.54 -1.74
CA ASP A 21 -18.08 10.64 -2.50
C ASP A 21 -17.07 10.14 -3.56
N GLY A 22 -17.06 8.84 -3.84
CA GLY A 22 -16.22 8.19 -4.84
C GLY A 22 -14.87 7.72 -4.31
N ARG A 23 -14.35 8.28 -3.20
CA ARG A 23 -13.00 7.98 -2.69
C ARG A 23 -12.86 6.55 -2.18
N ILE A 24 -11.66 5.97 -2.22
CA ILE A 24 -11.41 4.69 -1.54
C ILE A 24 -11.43 4.94 -0.03
N GLY A 25 -12.17 4.11 0.68
CA GLY A 25 -12.19 4.08 2.13
C GLY A 25 -11.86 2.71 2.70
N VAL A 26 -11.90 2.68 4.02
CA VAL A 26 -12.00 1.48 4.84
C VAL A 26 -13.25 1.60 5.69
N GLY A 27 -13.95 0.48 5.90
CA GLY A 27 -15.08 0.42 6.81
C GLY A 27 -15.20 -0.93 7.49
N VAL A 28 -15.68 -0.92 8.72
CA VAL A 28 -16.24 -2.10 9.40
C VAL A 28 -17.76 -1.91 9.40
N GLU A 29 -18.52 -2.97 9.12
CA GLU A 29 -20.00 -2.88 9.03
C GLU A 29 -20.66 -2.23 10.25
N SER A 30 -20.07 -2.38 11.45
CA SER A 30 -20.66 -1.96 12.72
C SER A 30 -20.01 -0.75 13.42
N GLU A 31 -18.82 -0.29 13.01
CA GLU A 31 -18.00 0.61 13.87
C GLU A 31 -17.58 1.93 13.21
N GLY A 32 -17.71 2.07 11.89
CA GLY A 32 -17.45 3.33 11.20
C GLY A 32 -16.65 3.19 9.91
N ARG A 33 -16.46 4.33 9.22
CA ARG A 33 -15.81 4.43 7.90
C ARG A 33 -14.84 5.59 7.89
N ALA A 34 -13.72 5.43 7.21
CA ALA A 34 -12.74 6.49 6.97
C ALA A 34 -12.20 6.39 5.54
N THR A 35 -11.79 7.50 4.96
CA THR A 35 -11.05 7.45 3.69
C THR A 35 -9.67 6.84 3.91
N LEU A 36 -9.10 6.17 2.90
CA LEU A 36 -7.74 5.66 3.03
C LEU A 36 -6.72 6.77 3.23
N GLU A 37 -6.86 7.89 2.52
CA GLU A 37 -6.03 9.08 2.73
C GLU A 37 -6.16 9.61 4.17
N GLY A 38 -7.38 9.72 4.68
CA GLY A 38 -7.65 10.22 6.04
C GLY A 38 -7.11 9.30 7.15
N SER A 39 -6.91 8.02 6.83
CA SER A 39 -6.28 7.04 7.73
C SER A 39 -4.77 6.86 7.48
N GLY A 40 -4.17 7.64 6.57
CA GLY A 40 -2.76 7.52 6.22
C GLY A 40 -2.41 6.16 5.59
N PHE A 41 -3.37 5.50 4.95
CA PHE A 41 -3.23 4.17 4.35
C PHE A 41 -2.88 3.03 5.34
N VAL A 42 -2.87 3.29 6.65
CA VAL A 42 -2.63 2.28 7.70
C VAL A 42 -3.49 1.01 7.54
N PRO A 43 -4.78 1.09 7.15
CA PRO A 43 -5.60 -0.10 6.94
C PRO A 43 -5.06 -1.07 5.88
N MET A 44 -4.27 -0.57 4.93
CA MET A 44 -3.67 -1.34 3.83
C MET A 44 -2.40 -2.09 4.25
N TRP A 45 -1.76 -1.72 5.36
CA TRP A 45 -0.47 -2.31 5.74
C TRP A 45 -0.45 -3.84 5.87
N PRO A 46 -1.48 -4.51 6.42
CA PRO A 46 -1.46 -5.97 6.50
C PRO A 46 -1.45 -6.68 5.14
N PHE A 47 -1.87 -6.02 4.06
CA PHE A 47 -1.71 -6.61 2.73
C PHE A 47 -0.22 -6.82 2.40
N MET A 48 0.69 -6.02 2.97
CA MET A 48 2.13 -6.18 2.77
C MET A 48 2.72 -7.46 3.37
N GLU A 49 1.96 -8.16 4.22
CA GLU A 49 2.35 -9.48 4.72
C GLU A 49 2.12 -10.58 3.66
N ARG A 50 1.49 -10.24 2.53
CA ARG A 50 1.25 -11.13 1.39
C ARG A 50 2.20 -10.80 0.24
N ASP A 51 2.26 -11.71 -0.74
CA ASP A 51 2.98 -11.48 -2.00
C ASP A 51 2.44 -10.26 -2.76
N LEU A 52 3.35 -9.40 -3.25
CA LEU A 52 3.00 -8.19 -3.99
C LEU A 52 2.18 -8.51 -5.24
N SER A 53 2.52 -9.56 -5.99
CA SER A 53 1.80 -9.95 -7.21
C SER A 53 0.37 -10.35 -6.88
N ALA A 54 0.19 -11.18 -5.86
CA ALA A 54 -1.13 -11.63 -5.44
C ALA A 54 -2.02 -10.44 -5.02
N CYS A 55 -1.47 -9.46 -4.31
CA CYS A 55 -2.20 -8.25 -3.96
C CYS A 55 -2.49 -7.38 -5.18
N LEU A 56 -1.50 -7.14 -6.03
CA LEU A 56 -1.67 -6.34 -7.24
C LEU A 56 -2.72 -6.94 -8.18
N ASP A 57 -2.72 -8.27 -8.37
CA ASP A 57 -3.71 -8.99 -9.17
C ASP A 57 -5.12 -8.86 -8.60
N GLU A 58 -5.26 -9.00 -7.27
CA GLU A 58 -6.54 -8.83 -6.58
C GLU A 58 -7.09 -7.42 -6.79
N PHE A 59 -6.27 -6.38 -6.52
CA PHE A 59 -6.69 -4.98 -6.71
C PHE A 59 -6.97 -4.66 -8.17
N SER A 60 -6.18 -5.17 -9.11
CA SER A 60 -6.37 -4.93 -10.54
C SER A 60 -7.70 -5.48 -11.04
N ARG A 61 -8.10 -6.68 -10.60
CA ARG A 61 -9.39 -7.31 -11.00
C ARG A 61 -10.60 -6.53 -10.53
N VAL A 62 -10.50 -5.87 -9.38
CA VAL A 62 -11.61 -5.13 -8.80
C VAL A 62 -11.50 -3.62 -9.05
N TRP A 63 -10.49 -3.17 -9.80
CA TRP A 63 -10.16 -1.75 -9.91
C TRP A 63 -11.26 -0.91 -10.54
N ASP A 64 -12.04 -1.49 -11.45
CA ASP A 64 -13.20 -0.83 -12.04
C ASP A 64 -14.24 -0.41 -10.99
N ASN A 65 -14.28 -1.06 -9.83
CA ASN A 65 -15.13 -0.67 -8.70
C ASN A 65 -14.60 0.57 -7.95
N PHE A 66 -13.36 0.99 -8.23
CA PHE A 66 -12.67 2.14 -7.64
C PHE A 66 -12.42 3.29 -8.65
N ALA A 67 -13.00 3.24 -9.85
CA ALA A 67 -12.61 4.08 -10.99
C ALA A 67 -12.66 5.62 -10.74
N ASP A 68 -13.42 6.08 -9.73
CA ASP A 68 -13.58 7.51 -9.40
C ASP A 68 -12.90 7.93 -8.08
N SER A 69 -11.95 7.15 -7.59
CA SER A 69 -11.55 7.19 -6.18
C SER A 69 -10.41 8.11 -5.75
N GLY A 70 -9.91 8.95 -6.66
CA GLY A 70 -8.78 9.85 -6.39
C GLY A 70 -7.41 9.17 -6.43
N VAL A 71 -7.35 7.83 -6.35
CA VAL A 71 -6.16 7.04 -6.66
C VAL A 71 -6.30 6.47 -8.06
N ALA A 72 -5.38 6.80 -8.95
CA ALA A 72 -5.53 6.51 -10.37
C ALA A 72 -5.38 5.03 -10.73
N THR A 73 -4.50 4.29 -10.04
CA THR A 73 -4.13 2.91 -10.39
C THR A 73 -3.86 2.03 -9.16
N PRO A 74 -3.99 0.69 -9.28
CA PRO A 74 -3.59 -0.25 -8.23
C PRO A 74 -2.15 -0.04 -7.77
N GLU A 75 -1.24 0.21 -8.72
CA GLU A 75 0.16 0.52 -8.44
C GLU A 75 0.28 1.76 -7.56
N LYS A 76 -0.51 2.80 -7.83
CA LYS A 76 -0.48 4.02 -7.04
C LYS A 76 -0.94 3.79 -5.60
N LEU A 77 -1.96 2.95 -5.40
CA LEU A 77 -2.41 2.56 -4.06
C LEU A 77 -1.30 1.83 -3.28
N ILE A 78 -0.57 0.95 -3.96
CA ILE A 78 0.55 0.20 -3.38
C ILE A 78 1.71 1.16 -3.04
N GLU A 79 2.09 2.07 -3.93
CA GLU A 79 3.11 3.09 -3.66
C GLU A 79 2.79 3.90 -2.40
N LEU A 80 1.54 4.38 -2.29
CA LEU A 80 1.08 5.17 -1.15
C LEU A 80 1.10 4.35 0.15
N THR A 81 0.74 3.06 0.07
CA THR A 81 0.77 2.12 1.20
C THR A 81 2.19 1.86 1.70
N VAL A 82 3.12 1.53 0.79
CA VAL A 82 4.52 1.26 1.10
C VAL A 82 5.18 2.52 1.66
N GLY A 83 4.94 3.67 1.03
CA GLY A 83 5.47 4.95 1.47
C GLY A 83 4.96 5.36 2.86
N SER A 84 3.68 5.10 3.17
CA SER A 84 3.14 5.43 4.50
C SER A 84 3.65 4.47 5.59
N ALA A 85 3.81 3.19 5.27
CA ALA A 85 4.40 2.20 6.17
C ALA A 85 5.85 2.53 6.50
N TRP A 86 6.65 2.88 5.49
CA TRP A 86 8.04 3.32 5.66
C TRP A 86 8.15 4.54 6.58
N LYS A 87 7.33 5.56 6.33
CA LYS A 87 7.34 6.82 7.11
C LYS A 87 6.75 6.69 8.52
N SER A 88 6.20 5.53 8.87
CA SER A 88 5.50 5.35 10.15
C SER A 88 6.41 5.33 11.38
N GLY A 89 7.70 5.02 11.19
CA GLY A 89 8.63 4.77 12.31
C GLY A 89 8.38 3.44 13.05
N ARG A 90 7.40 2.64 12.63
CA ARG A 90 7.06 1.36 13.28
C ARG A 90 7.92 0.27 12.67
N SER A 91 8.94 -0.18 13.42
CA SER A 91 9.98 -1.09 12.94
C SER A 91 9.46 -2.28 12.13
N TYR A 92 8.41 -2.96 12.61
CA TYR A 92 7.80 -4.07 11.86
C TYR A 92 7.34 -3.67 10.45
N TRP A 93 6.51 -2.63 10.34
CA TRP A 93 5.97 -2.19 9.05
C TRP A 93 7.02 -1.55 8.14
N MET A 94 8.03 -0.90 8.72
CA MET A 94 9.19 -0.43 7.97
C MET A 94 10.00 -1.58 7.36
N GLN A 95 10.15 -2.69 8.08
CA GLN A 95 10.86 -3.86 7.55
C GLN A 95 10.06 -4.55 6.45
N VAL A 96 8.75 -4.74 6.66
CA VAL A 96 7.87 -5.38 5.67
C VAL A 96 7.79 -4.55 4.39
N SER A 97 7.80 -3.21 4.48
CA SER A 97 7.74 -2.35 3.30
C SER A 97 8.98 -2.45 2.40
N VAL A 98 10.13 -2.86 2.92
CA VAL A 98 11.36 -3.09 2.12
C VAL A 98 11.13 -4.18 1.07
N SER A 99 10.50 -5.30 1.44
CA SER A 99 10.28 -6.41 0.51
C SER A 99 9.45 -5.98 -0.68
N TRP A 100 8.34 -5.27 -0.44
CA TRP A 100 7.51 -4.74 -1.52
C TRP A 100 8.24 -3.68 -2.34
N ALA A 101 9.02 -2.79 -1.74
CA ALA A 101 9.81 -1.81 -2.48
C ALA A 101 10.82 -2.47 -3.43
N VAL A 102 11.47 -3.55 -2.99
CA VAL A 102 12.38 -4.37 -3.81
C VAL A 102 11.62 -5.03 -4.97
N ASP A 103 10.46 -5.63 -4.71
CA ASP A 103 9.65 -6.27 -5.76
C ASP A 103 9.10 -5.26 -6.78
N MET A 104 8.74 -4.06 -6.32
CA MET A 104 8.30 -2.95 -7.17
C MET A 104 9.43 -2.49 -8.11
N ALA A 105 10.69 -2.52 -7.67
CA ALA A 105 11.84 -2.15 -8.49
C ALA A 105 12.01 -3.02 -9.75
N GLY A 106 11.54 -4.27 -9.70
CA GLY A 106 11.56 -5.18 -10.84
C GLY A 106 10.39 -5.01 -11.82
N ARG A 107 9.47 -4.07 -11.59
CA ARG A 107 8.20 -3.95 -12.33
C ARG A 107 8.07 -2.61 -13.05
N PRO A 108 7.65 -2.60 -14.33
CA PRO A 108 7.65 -1.37 -15.15
C PRO A 108 6.50 -0.39 -14.85
N ASN A 109 5.43 -0.82 -14.19
CA ASN A 109 4.21 0.00 -14.02
C ASN A 109 4.23 0.92 -12.80
N PHE A 110 5.25 0.80 -11.94
CA PHE A 110 5.40 1.65 -10.78
C PHE A 110 6.23 2.90 -11.09
N ASP A 111 5.98 3.98 -10.37
CA ASP A 111 6.76 5.21 -10.51
C ASP A 111 8.22 4.98 -10.10
N ARG A 112 9.09 5.00 -11.11
CA ARG A 112 10.51 4.71 -10.92
C ARG A 112 11.21 5.71 -10.00
N ARG A 113 10.85 7.00 -10.08
CA ARG A 113 11.45 8.03 -9.22
C ARG A 113 11.04 7.82 -7.77
N PHE A 114 9.79 7.46 -7.53
CA PHE A 114 9.30 7.12 -6.19
C PHE A 114 10.06 5.91 -5.63
N ILE A 115 10.16 4.82 -6.40
CA ILE A 115 10.83 3.60 -5.95
C ILE A 115 12.32 3.83 -5.68
N ASP A 116 13.04 4.45 -6.62
CA ASP A 116 14.48 4.69 -6.47
C ASP A 116 14.76 5.56 -5.24
N GLY A 117 13.97 6.63 -5.04
CA GLY A 117 14.07 7.47 -3.85
C GLY A 117 13.82 6.69 -2.55
N LEU A 118 12.78 5.86 -2.53
CA LEU A 118 12.44 5.04 -1.37
C LEU A 118 13.54 4.01 -1.04
N LEU A 119 14.07 3.31 -2.04
CA LEU A 119 15.13 2.32 -1.85
C LEU A 119 16.42 2.94 -1.36
N LEU A 120 16.78 4.14 -1.83
CA LEU A 120 17.93 4.88 -1.34
C LEU A 120 17.77 5.28 0.14
N GLU A 121 16.59 5.76 0.53
CA GLU A 121 16.28 6.05 1.93
C GLU A 121 16.38 4.79 2.81
N MET A 122 15.84 3.67 2.34
CA MET A 122 15.89 2.38 3.04
C MET A 122 17.33 1.89 3.20
N ALA A 123 18.13 1.90 2.13
CA ALA A 123 19.53 1.47 2.15
C ALA A 123 20.38 2.27 3.14
N ALA A 124 20.08 3.56 3.31
CA ALA A 124 20.79 4.46 4.22
C ALA A 124 20.29 4.42 5.68
N SER A 125 19.19 3.73 5.98
CA SER A 125 18.52 3.85 7.28
C SER A 125 19.05 2.88 8.34
N ASP A 126 19.67 3.41 9.38
CA ASP A 126 20.13 2.65 10.56
C ASP A 126 19.00 1.98 11.37
N ALA A 127 17.73 2.34 11.12
CA ALA A 127 16.58 1.67 11.71
C ALA A 127 16.31 0.27 11.14
N LEU A 128 16.95 -0.08 10.01
CA LEU A 128 16.80 -1.38 9.36
C LEU A 128 17.98 -2.31 9.67
N PRO A 129 17.72 -3.62 9.83
CA PRO A 129 18.77 -4.65 9.82
C PRO A 129 19.69 -4.51 8.59
N PRO A 130 21.00 -4.79 8.73
CA PRO A 130 21.96 -4.73 7.63
C PRO A 130 21.49 -5.48 6.37
N GLU A 131 20.88 -6.66 6.54
CA GLU A 131 20.45 -7.52 5.44
C GLU A 131 19.38 -6.84 4.57
N LEU A 132 18.46 -6.10 5.19
CA LEU A 132 17.41 -5.36 4.48
C LEU A 132 17.96 -4.12 3.79
N ARG A 133 18.95 -3.45 4.39
CA ARG A 133 19.66 -2.34 3.74
C ARG A 133 20.41 -2.80 2.49
N GLU A 134 21.08 -3.94 2.57
CA GLU A 134 21.79 -4.55 1.43
C GLU A 134 20.83 -5.01 0.33
N GLN A 135 19.62 -5.48 0.68
CA GLN A 135 18.58 -5.79 -0.31
C GLN A 135 18.12 -4.51 -1.02
N ALA A 136 17.81 -3.45 -0.28
CA ALA A 136 17.39 -2.17 -0.85
C ALA A 136 18.48 -1.56 -1.76
N GLN A 137 19.75 -1.62 -1.32
CA GLN A 137 20.89 -1.13 -2.10
C GLN A 137 21.09 -1.89 -3.42
N ARG A 138 20.87 -3.21 -3.42
CA ARG A 138 20.96 -4.02 -4.63
C ARG A 138 19.81 -3.74 -5.61
N ALA A 139 18.63 -3.42 -5.10
CA ALA A 139 17.46 -3.10 -5.91
C ALA A 139 17.48 -1.67 -6.49
N SER A 140 18.24 -0.76 -5.90
CA SER A 140 18.42 0.62 -6.38
C SER A 140 19.56 0.79 -7.41
N SER A 141 20.35 -0.26 -7.64
CA SER A 141 21.48 -0.28 -8.60
C SER A 141 21.04 -0.77 -9.98
#